data_AF-A0A2M8GM26-F1
#
_entry.id   AF-A0A2M8GM26-F1
#
_cell.length_a   1.000
_cell.length_b   1.000
_cell.length_c   1.000
_cell.angle_alpha   90.00
_cell.angle_beta   90.00
_cell.angle_gamma   90.00
#
_symmetry.space_group_name_H-M   'P 1'
#
loop_
_entity.id
_entity.type
_entity.pdbx_description
1 polymer ?
#
loop_
_entity_poly.entity_id
_entity_poly.type
_entity_poly.pdbx_seq_one_letter_code
_entity_poly.pdbx_strand_id
1 'polypeptide(L)'
;MKLIINNFSNFKNKFQKLSLFKKIIIITILIGLLWLIKTRIFTSKKNTVQYQTAQAEIGTLIVSVTGSGNVSTANNATISTQASGVVSKLYVKDGDVVKSGDKIADIDLDLEGKQKAFQASSSYQSAKNSLETTKIAMLTTQGDMFMQWDKFYNLAINGKYTNGDGTPNTNNRTLPEFIITNNT
;
A
#
# COMPACT_ATOMS: atom_id res chain seq x y z
N MET A 1 1.16 -27.23 97.62
CA MET A 1 1.33 -25.87 98.20
C MET A 1 1.73 -25.96 99.68
N LYS A 2 2.96 -26.41 100.00
CA LYS A 2 3.54 -26.34 101.37
C LYS A 2 5.06 -26.58 101.43
N LEU A 3 5.78 -26.60 100.30
CA LEU A 3 7.24 -26.87 100.25
C LEU A 3 8.11 -25.64 99.92
N ILE A 4 7.53 -24.50 99.56
CA ILE A 4 8.32 -23.30 99.18
C ILE A 4 8.55 -22.35 100.37
N ILE A 5 7.76 -22.47 101.45
CA ILE A 5 7.85 -21.55 102.59
C ILE A 5 8.95 -21.98 103.58
N ASN A 6 9.29 -23.28 103.65
CA ASN A 6 10.26 -23.77 104.62
C ASN A 6 11.74 -23.49 104.24
N ASN A 7 12.01 -23.06 103.00
CA ASN A 7 13.36 -22.71 102.53
C ASN A 7 13.64 -21.19 102.44
N PHE A 8 12.63 -20.33 102.64
CA PHE A 8 12.83 -18.87 102.61
C PHE A 8 13.35 -18.32 103.95
N SER A 9 13.00 -18.96 105.08
CA SER A 9 13.54 -18.62 106.40
C SER A 9 15.05 -18.89 106.48
N ASN A 10 15.52 -19.96 105.86
CA ASN A 10 16.95 -20.32 105.80
C ASN A 10 17.78 -19.33 104.96
N PHE A 11 17.18 -18.73 103.92
CA PHE A 11 17.84 -17.68 103.13
C PHE A 11 17.86 -16.33 103.87
N LYS A 12 16.77 -15.97 104.56
CA LYS A 12 16.70 -14.76 105.41
C LYS A 12 17.71 -14.82 106.57
N ASN A 13 17.87 -15.97 107.23
CA ASN A 13 18.84 -16.15 108.32
C ASN A 13 20.30 -16.16 107.82
N LYS A 14 20.57 -16.71 106.62
CA LYS A 14 21.91 -16.59 105.99
C LYS A 14 22.21 -15.16 105.53
N PHE A 15 21.21 -14.42 105.04
CA PHE A 15 21.35 -13.01 104.63
C PHE A 15 21.51 -12.04 105.81
N GLN A 16 21.00 -12.38 107.01
CA GLN A 16 21.20 -11.59 108.24
C GLN A 16 22.56 -11.81 108.93
N LYS A 17 23.22 -12.97 108.75
CA LYS A 17 24.56 -13.25 109.32
C LYS A 17 25.74 -12.85 108.40
N LEU A 18 25.46 -12.24 107.23
CA LEU A 18 26.48 -11.78 106.29
C LEU A 18 26.88 -10.33 106.61
N SER A 19 28.18 -10.05 106.59
CA SER A 19 28.73 -8.69 106.75
C SER A 19 28.05 -7.69 105.80
N LEU A 20 27.76 -6.49 106.29
CA LEU A 20 27.02 -5.40 105.61
C LEU A 20 27.47 -5.18 104.15
N PHE A 21 28.76 -5.38 103.88
CA PHE A 21 29.36 -5.24 102.55
C PHE A 21 28.77 -6.18 101.49
N LYS A 22 28.50 -7.45 101.83
CA LYS A 22 27.97 -8.44 100.89
C LYS A 22 26.50 -8.18 100.54
N LYS A 23 25.76 -7.56 101.45
CA LYS A 23 24.36 -7.17 101.26
C LYS A 23 24.22 -6.03 100.26
N ILE A 24 25.10 -5.03 100.36
CA ILE A 24 25.17 -3.89 99.44
C ILE A 24 25.49 -4.37 98.02
N ILE A 25 26.46 -5.28 97.86
CA ILE A 25 26.83 -5.86 96.56
C ILE A 25 25.64 -6.53 95.86
N ILE A 26 24.85 -7.32 96.59
CA ILE A 26 23.68 -8.01 96.02
C ILE A 26 22.59 -7.02 95.59
N ILE A 27 22.33 -5.98 96.37
CA ILE A 27 21.37 -4.92 96.01
C ILE A 27 21.85 -4.14 94.78
N THR A 28 23.14 -3.80 94.70
CA THR A 28 23.72 -3.07 93.56
C THR A 28 23.64 -3.90 92.28
N ILE A 29 23.90 -5.21 92.36
CA ILE A 29 23.74 -6.13 91.22
C ILE A 29 22.28 -6.19 90.77
N LEU A 30 21.33 -6.28 91.70
CA LEU A 30 19.91 -6.33 91.37
C LEU A 30 19.42 -5.05 90.68
N ILE A 31 19.86 -3.88 91.17
CA ILE A 31 19.55 -2.57 90.59
C ILE A 31 20.22 -2.42 89.22
N GLY A 32 21.46 -2.87 89.06
CA GLY A 32 22.16 -2.89 87.79
C GLY A 32 21.46 -3.76 86.74
N LEU A 33 20.96 -4.94 87.13
CA LEU A 33 20.18 -5.80 86.25
C LEU A 33 18.86 -5.14 85.84
N LEU A 34 18.12 -4.56 86.79
CA LEU A 34 16.86 -3.87 86.50
C LEU A 34 17.06 -2.68 85.56
N TRP A 35 18.15 -1.92 85.72
CA TRP A 35 18.48 -0.81 84.83
C TRP A 35 18.82 -1.30 83.42
N LEU A 36 19.64 -2.35 83.29
CA LEU A 36 20.00 -2.95 81.99
C LEU A 36 18.79 -3.51 81.23
N ILE A 37 17.83 -4.10 81.93
CA ILE A 37 16.60 -4.63 81.31
C ILE A 37 15.72 -3.48 80.81
N LYS A 38 15.59 -2.41 81.61
CA LYS A 38 14.80 -1.23 81.22
C LYS A 38 15.40 -0.53 79.99
N THR A 39 16.72 -0.39 79.91
CA THR A 39 17.37 0.25 78.75
C THR A 39 17.28 -0.60 77.48
N ARG A 40 17.32 -1.93 77.60
CA ARG A 40 17.14 -2.84 76.45
C ARG A 40 15.71 -2.82 75.88
N ILE A 41 14.68 -2.71 76.72
CA ILE A 41 13.28 -2.76 76.27
C ILE A 41 12.78 -1.40 75.75
N PHE A 42 13.22 -0.28 76.34
CA PHE A 42 12.78 1.05 75.90
C PHE A 42 13.55 1.62 74.70
N THR A 43 14.66 0.99 74.29
CA THR A 43 15.45 1.43 73.12
C THR A 43 15.07 0.65 71.86
N SER A 44 13.77 0.58 71.56
CA SER A 44 13.34 0.21 70.22
C SER A 44 13.29 1.48 69.37
N LYS A 45 14.40 1.78 68.67
CA LYS A 45 14.39 2.78 67.60
C LYS A 45 13.35 2.34 66.56
N LYS A 46 12.25 3.07 66.51
CA LYS A 46 11.20 2.87 65.52
C LYS A 46 11.80 3.22 64.15
N ASN A 47 12.09 2.23 63.33
CA ASN A 47 12.52 2.44 61.94
C ASN A 47 11.36 3.05 61.16
N THR A 48 11.33 4.37 61.06
CA THR A 48 10.38 5.08 60.21
C THR A 48 10.91 5.08 58.80
N VAL A 49 10.23 4.37 57.91
CA VAL A 49 10.49 4.34 56.47
C VAL A 49 10.45 5.78 55.95
N GLN A 50 11.56 6.25 55.37
CA GLN A 50 11.59 7.56 54.72
C GLN A 50 11.17 7.39 53.25
N TYR A 51 10.12 8.10 52.84
CA TYR A 51 9.66 8.14 51.46
C TYR A 51 10.28 9.36 50.76
N GLN A 52 10.86 9.13 49.59
CA GLN A 52 11.27 10.22 48.72
C GLN A 52 10.07 10.62 47.85
N THR A 53 9.61 11.85 48.00
CA THR A 53 8.51 12.42 47.21
C THR A 53 9.03 13.63 46.44
N ALA A 54 8.51 13.85 45.23
CA ALA A 54 8.71 15.06 44.45
C ALA A 54 7.35 15.73 44.18
N GLN A 55 7.32 17.06 44.10
CA GLN A 55 6.13 17.78 43.62
C GLN A 55 5.97 17.54 42.12
N ALA A 56 4.75 17.22 41.69
CA ALA A 56 4.41 17.14 40.28
C ALA A 56 4.14 18.55 39.74
N GLU A 57 4.82 18.91 38.66
CA GLU A 57 4.63 20.17 37.96
C GLU A 57 3.91 19.94 36.62
N ILE A 58 3.02 20.86 36.26
CA ILE A 58 2.35 20.84 34.96
C ILE A 58 3.29 21.47 33.94
N GLY A 59 3.76 20.66 32.99
CA GLY A 59 4.58 21.11 31.86
C GLY A 59 4.13 20.48 30.55
N THR A 60 4.53 21.08 29.44
CA THR A 60 4.21 20.56 28.10
C THR A 60 5.06 19.33 27.80
N LEU A 61 4.42 18.18 27.63
CA LEU A 61 5.07 16.94 27.18
C LEU A 61 5.04 16.87 25.65
N ILE A 62 6.21 17.02 25.00
CA ILE A 62 6.34 16.84 23.56
C ILE A 62 6.67 15.37 23.28
N VAL A 63 5.68 14.63 22.77
CA VAL A 63 5.87 13.26 22.30
C VAL A 63 6.06 13.30 20.79
N SER A 64 7.30 13.19 20.32
CA SER A 64 7.58 13.08 18.88
C SER A 64 7.52 11.62 18.43
N VAL A 65 6.69 11.32 17.44
CA VAL A 65 6.66 10.02 16.77
C VAL A 65 7.49 10.11 15.50
N THR A 66 8.57 9.34 15.42
CA THR A 66 9.41 9.24 14.22
C THR A 66 8.90 8.12 13.33
N GLY A 67 8.39 8.46 12.15
CA GLY A 67 8.01 7.49 11.12
C GLY A 67 9.01 7.49 9.97
N SER A 68 9.56 6.33 9.63
CA SER A 68 10.34 6.15 8.41
C SER A 68 9.40 5.91 7.22
N GLY A 69 9.54 6.69 6.16
CA GLY A 69 8.86 6.47 4.89
C GLY A 69 9.83 6.55 3.72
N ASN A 70 9.56 5.81 2.65
CA ASN A 70 10.36 5.90 1.43
C ASN A 70 9.86 7.07 0.58
N VAL A 71 10.77 7.96 0.17
CA VAL A 71 10.48 9.01 -0.80
C VAL A 71 10.64 8.41 -2.19
N SER A 72 9.58 8.45 -3.00
CA SER A 72 9.61 8.02 -4.39
C SER A 72 9.12 9.16 -5.29
N THR A 73 9.75 9.31 -6.45
CA THR A 73 9.34 10.26 -7.48
C THR A 73 8.00 9.83 -8.09
N ALA A 74 7.05 10.77 -8.19
CA ALA A 74 5.71 10.47 -8.72
C ALA A 74 5.73 10.02 -10.20
N ASN A 75 6.69 10.53 -10.98
CA ASN A 75 6.80 10.26 -12.41
C ASN A 75 8.18 9.72 -12.73
N ASN A 76 8.30 8.39 -12.85
CA ASN A 76 9.49 7.74 -13.42
C ASN A 76 9.08 7.05 -14.71
N ALA A 77 9.86 7.24 -15.77
CA ALA A 77 9.67 6.54 -17.03
C ALA A 77 10.99 5.89 -17.45
N THR A 78 10.96 4.58 -17.69
CA THR A 78 12.08 3.87 -18.29
C THR A 78 12.05 4.10 -19.78
N ILE A 79 13.14 4.63 -20.34
CA ILE A 79 13.27 4.83 -21.78
C ILE A 79 13.78 3.52 -22.38
N SER A 80 12.92 2.86 -23.16
CA SER A 80 13.26 1.66 -23.94
C SER A 80 13.01 1.91 -25.43
N THR A 81 13.86 1.34 -26.27
CA THR A 81 13.78 1.51 -27.72
C THR A 81 12.93 0.39 -28.31
N GLN A 82 12.01 0.72 -29.23
CA GLN A 82 11.20 -0.30 -29.93
C GLN A 82 11.99 -0.98 -31.06
N ALA A 83 13.11 -0.38 -31.47
CA ALA A 83 13.99 -0.87 -32.50
C ALA A 83 15.21 -1.57 -31.91
N SER A 84 15.66 -2.63 -32.56
CA SER A 84 16.94 -3.31 -32.28
C SER A 84 18.07 -2.65 -33.05
N GLY A 85 19.20 -2.42 -32.38
CA GLY A 85 20.35 -1.75 -32.97
C GLY A 85 21.38 -1.30 -31.96
N VAL A 86 22.41 -0.63 -32.46
CA VAL A 86 23.50 -0.07 -31.66
C VAL A 86 23.31 1.44 -31.55
N VAL A 87 23.55 2.01 -30.37
CA VAL A 87 23.53 3.46 -30.17
C VAL A 87 24.69 4.09 -30.94
N SER A 88 24.35 4.89 -31.95
CA SER A 88 25.30 5.59 -32.82
C SER A 88 25.78 6.89 -32.18
N LYS A 89 24.85 7.64 -31.57
CA LYS A 89 25.13 8.93 -30.95
C LYS A 89 24.22 9.19 -29.77
N LEU A 90 24.78 9.71 -28.68
CA LEU A 90 24.04 10.16 -27.50
C LEU A 90 24.11 11.69 -27.42
N TYR A 91 22.97 12.33 -27.22
CA TYR A 91 22.83 13.79 -27.22
C TYR A 91 22.67 14.39 -25.82
N VAL A 92 22.49 13.54 -24.80
CA VAL A 92 22.24 13.95 -23.42
C VAL A 92 23.28 13.34 -22.48
N LYS A 93 23.51 13.99 -21.34
CA LYS A 93 24.38 13.51 -20.27
C LYS A 93 23.57 13.28 -18.99
N ASP A 94 24.15 12.50 -18.10
CA ASP A 94 23.55 12.24 -16.79
C ASP A 94 23.38 13.55 -16.01
N GLY A 95 22.14 13.82 -15.58
CA GLY A 95 21.77 15.05 -14.88
C GLY A 95 21.21 16.17 -15.77
N ASP A 96 21.20 16.00 -17.09
CA ASP A 96 20.60 16.97 -18.00
C ASP A 96 19.06 16.98 -17.89
N VAL A 97 18.47 18.18 -17.95
CA VAL A 97 17.01 18.36 -17.97
C VAL A 97 16.53 18.28 -19.40
N VAL A 98 15.75 17.23 -19.71
CA VAL A 98 15.16 17.00 -21.04
C VAL A 98 13.66 17.28 -21.03
N LYS A 99 13.13 17.72 -22.18
CA LYS A 99 11.70 17.95 -22.40
C LYS A 99 11.11 16.87 -23.30
N SER A 100 9.79 16.77 -23.30
CA SER A 100 9.09 15.84 -24.19
C SER A 100 9.37 16.21 -25.65
N GLY A 101 9.80 15.22 -26.43
CA GLY A 101 10.17 15.38 -27.84
C GLY A 101 11.66 15.63 -28.10
N ASP A 102 12.47 15.83 -27.07
CA ASP A 102 13.90 16.01 -27.24
C ASP A 102 14.58 14.72 -27.73
N LYS A 103 15.51 14.87 -28.68
CA LYS A 103 16.28 13.74 -29.21
C LYS A 103 17.33 13.32 -28.19
N ILE A 104 17.20 12.09 -27.69
CA ILE A 104 18.09 11.54 -26.65
C ILE A 104 19.27 10.80 -27.28
N ALA A 105 19.00 9.93 -28.24
CA ALA A 105 20.00 9.13 -28.93
C ALA A 105 19.59 8.81 -30.37
N ASP A 106 20.59 8.56 -31.22
CA ASP A 106 20.43 7.94 -32.53
C ASP A 106 20.84 6.46 -32.46
N ILE A 107 20.04 5.60 -33.07
CA ILE A 107 20.23 4.15 -33.08
C ILE A 107 20.38 3.70 -34.53
N ASP A 108 21.50 3.05 -34.81
CA ASP A 108 21.72 2.39 -36.09
C ASP A 108 21.11 0.98 -36.01
N LEU A 109 20.09 0.74 -36.84
CA LEU A 109 19.38 -0.53 -36.88
C LEU A 109 20.33 -1.67 -37.28
N ASP A 110 20.30 -2.74 -36.49
CA ASP A 110 20.95 -4.00 -36.84
C ASP A 110 20.14 -4.74 -37.93
N LEU A 111 20.61 -5.93 -38.32
CA LEU A 111 19.95 -6.73 -39.34
C LEU A 111 18.49 -7.06 -38.96
N GLU A 112 18.22 -7.35 -37.69
CA GLU A 112 16.89 -7.68 -37.20
C GLU A 112 15.96 -6.46 -37.23
N GLY A 113 16.46 -5.29 -36.77
CA GLY A 113 15.75 -4.03 -36.83
C GLY A 113 15.39 -3.63 -38.26
N LYS A 114 16.32 -3.81 -39.20
CA LYS A 114 16.07 -3.59 -40.65
C LYS A 114 15.03 -4.57 -41.19
N GLN A 115 15.10 -5.85 -40.83
CA GLN A 115 14.13 -6.86 -41.25
C GLN A 115 12.72 -6.54 -40.74
N LYS A 116 12.58 -6.15 -39.47
CA LYS A 116 11.30 -5.71 -38.88
C LYS A 116 10.73 -4.48 -39.60
N ALA A 117 11.57 -3.47 -39.87
CA ALA A 117 11.15 -2.29 -40.61
C ALA A 117 10.68 -2.61 -42.04
N PHE A 118 11.37 -3.55 -42.72
CA PHE A 118 10.98 -4.01 -44.04
C PHE A 118 9.66 -4.79 -44.02
N GLN A 119 9.45 -5.67 -43.05
CA GLN A 119 8.18 -6.40 -42.86
C GLN A 119 7.02 -5.44 -42.58
N ALA A 120 7.23 -4.45 -41.73
CA ALA A 120 6.23 -3.42 -41.44
C ALA A 120 5.87 -2.62 -42.71
N SER A 121 6.86 -2.22 -43.50
CA SER A 121 6.65 -1.52 -44.76
C SER A 121 5.89 -2.38 -45.77
N SER A 122 6.25 -3.67 -45.88
CA SER A 122 5.58 -4.62 -46.77
C SER A 122 4.11 -4.85 -46.37
N SER A 123 3.85 -4.95 -45.07
CA SER A 123 2.49 -5.10 -44.51
C SER A 123 1.66 -3.83 -44.72
N TYR A 124 2.27 -2.66 -44.59
CA TYR A 124 1.61 -1.39 -44.92
C TYR A 124 1.22 -1.32 -46.40
N GLN A 125 2.12 -1.71 -47.29
CA GLN A 125 1.86 -1.71 -48.73
C GLN A 125 0.77 -2.71 -49.12
N SER A 126 0.75 -3.90 -48.53
CA SER A 126 -0.31 -4.88 -48.79
C SER A 126 -1.68 -4.39 -48.30
N ALA A 127 -1.75 -3.80 -47.11
CA ALA A 127 -2.96 -3.19 -46.58
C ALA A 127 -3.47 -2.04 -47.47
N LYS A 128 -2.56 -1.20 -47.97
CA LYS A 128 -2.90 -0.13 -48.92
C LYS A 128 -3.46 -0.69 -50.22
N ASN A 129 -2.85 -1.72 -50.78
CA ASN A 129 -3.34 -2.37 -52.00
C ASN A 129 -4.72 -3.01 -51.78
N SER A 130 -4.94 -3.68 -50.65
CA SER A 130 -6.24 -4.27 -50.29
C SER A 130 -7.34 -3.22 -50.16
N LEU A 131 -7.02 -2.07 -49.55
CA LEU A 131 -7.95 -0.92 -49.49
C LEU A 131 -8.32 -0.44 -50.90
N GLU A 132 -7.35 -0.31 -51.80
CA GLU A 132 -7.60 0.14 -53.16
C GLU A 132 -8.46 -0.86 -53.95
N THR A 133 -8.15 -2.15 -53.86
CA THR A 133 -8.97 -3.21 -54.46
C THR A 133 -10.41 -3.18 -53.94
N THR A 134 -10.61 -2.95 -52.63
CA THR A 134 -11.94 -2.87 -52.03
C THR A 134 -12.71 -1.65 -52.53
N LYS A 135 -12.05 -0.49 -52.67
CA LYS A 135 -12.65 0.71 -53.24
C LYS A 135 -13.08 0.50 -54.69
N ILE A 136 -12.23 -0.14 -55.49
CA ILE A 136 -12.57 -0.48 -56.88
C ILE A 136 -13.80 -1.38 -56.91
N ALA A 137 -13.82 -2.44 -56.10
CA ALA A 137 -14.98 -3.34 -56.01
C ALA A 137 -16.27 -2.62 -55.58
N MET A 138 -16.18 -1.68 -54.62
CA MET A 138 -17.30 -0.85 -54.19
C MET A 138 -17.83 0.02 -55.34
N LEU A 139 -16.95 0.67 -56.10
CA LEU A 139 -17.33 1.50 -57.25
C LEU A 139 -17.96 0.69 -58.37
N THR A 140 -17.40 -0.48 -58.69
CA THR A 140 -17.99 -1.42 -59.67
C THR A 140 -19.39 -1.86 -59.23
N THR A 141 -19.56 -2.24 -57.96
CA THR A 141 -20.86 -2.65 -57.41
C THR A 141 -21.89 -1.52 -57.49
N GLN A 142 -21.48 -0.27 -57.25
CA GLN A 142 -22.35 0.90 -57.44
C GLN A 142 -22.75 1.10 -58.90
N GLY A 143 -21.80 0.92 -59.83
CA GLY A 143 -22.08 0.94 -61.27
C GLY A 143 -23.09 -0.13 -61.68
N ASP A 144 -22.91 -1.36 -61.21
CA ASP A 144 -23.83 -2.48 -61.46
C ASP A 144 -25.23 -2.19 -60.88
N MET A 145 -25.31 -1.67 -59.67
CA MET A 145 -26.56 -1.26 -59.03
C MET A 145 -27.30 -0.20 -59.87
N PHE A 146 -26.57 0.80 -60.38
CA PHE A 146 -27.13 1.83 -61.24
C PHE A 146 -27.65 1.25 -62.57
N MET A 147 -26.88 0.38 -63.23
CA MET A 147 -27.32 -0.28 -64.47
C MET A 147 -28.57 -1.14 -64.25
N GLN A 148 -28.64 -1.86 -63.13
CA GLN A 148 -29.81 -2.67 -62.79
C GLN A 148 -31.03 -1.81 -62.47
N TRP A 149 -30.84 -0.66 -61.80
CA TRP A 149 -31.89 0.31 -61.57
C TRP A 149 -32.38 0.94 -62.88
N ASP A 150 -31.47 1.34 -63.78
CA ASP A 150 -31.82 1.89 -65.10
C ASP A 150 -32.62 0.88 -65.93
N LYS A 151 -32.21 -0.40 -65.95
CA LYS A 151 -32.96 -1.47 -66.60
C LYS A 151 -34.36 -1.63 -65.99
N PHE A 152 -34.48 -1.63 -64.66
CA PHE A 152 -35.77 -1.70 -63.97
C PHE A 152 -36.66 -0.49 -64.31
N TYR A 153 -36.10 0.71 -64.24
CA TYR A 153 -36.78 1.96 -64.59
C TYR A 153 -37.28 1.90 -66.03
N ASN A 154 -36.39 1.64 -67.00
CA ASN A 154 -36.72 1.54 -68.42
C ASN A 154 -37.79 0.48 -68.70
N LEU A 155 -37.74 -0.68 -68.04
CA LEU A 155 -38.83 -1.64 -68.08
C LEU A 155 -40.11 -0.99 -67.54
N ALA A 156 -40.10 -0.43 -66.33
CA ALA A 156 -41.25 0.22 -65.66
C ALA A 156 -41.90 1.37 -66.45
N ILE A 157 -41.15 2.10 -67.28
CA ILE A 157 -41.67 3.21 -68.10
C ILE A 157 -42.01 2.81 -69.55
N ASN A 158 -41.40 1.76 -70.11
CA ASN A 158 -41.65 1.34 -71.49
C ASN A 158 -43.01 0.66 -71.61
N GLY A 159 -44.06 1.45 -71.87
CA GLY A 159 -45.33 1.13 -72.55
C GLY A 159 -46.23 0.01 -71.98
N LYS A 160 -45.73 -0.83 -71.07
CA LYS A 160 -46.35 -2.08 -70.61
C LYS A 160 -47.06 -1.94 -69.27
N TYR A 161 -47.13 -0.71 -68.75
CA TYR A 161 -47.64 -0.35 -67.42
C TYR A 161 -48.92 0.47 -67.47
N THR A 162 -49.38 0.76 -68.68
CA THR A 162 -50.70 1.26 -69.02
C THR A 162 -51.25 0.38 -70.14
N ASN A 163 -52.42 -0.24 -69.95
CA ASN A 163 -53.10 -0.92 -71.03
C ASN A 163 -53.54 0.11 -72.09
N GLY A 164 -54.01 -0.33 -73.27
CA GLY A 164 -54.50 0.57 -74.32
C GLY A 164 -55.67 1.48 -73.90
N ASP A 165 -56.24 1.26 -72.70
CA ASP A 165 -57.31 2.03 -72.05
C ASP A 165 -56.81 3.07 -71.03
N GLY A 166 -55.49 3.18 -70.82
CA GLY A 166 -54.87 4.10 -69.85
C GLY A 166 -54.84 3.62 -68.39
N THR A 167 -55.37 2.43 -68.08
CA THR A 167 -55.34 1.86 -66.72
C THR A 167 -53.99 1.20 -66.40
N PRO A 168 -53.51 1.23 -65.14
CA PRO A 168 -52.24 0.62 -64.78
C PRO A 168 -52.20 -0.89 -65.02
N ASN A 169 -51.27 -1.39 -65.83
CA ASN A 169 -51.08 -2.82 -66.06
C ASN A 169 -50.29 -3.43 -64.87
N THR A 170 -50.98 -4.18 -64.03
CA THR A 170 -50.45 -4.79 -62.80
C THR A 170 -49.78 -6.15 -63.04
N ASN A 171 -49.98 -6.78 -64.19
CA ASN A 171 -49.47 -8.13 -64.49
C ASN A 171 -47.97 -8.13 -64.81
N ASN A 172 -47.44 -7.01 -65.31
CA ASN A 172 -46.00 -6.84 -65.59
C ASN A 172 -45.25 -6.06 -64.51
N ARG A 173 -45.93 -5.62 -63.43
CA ARG A 173 -45.30 -4.95 -62.27
C ARG A 173 -44.71 -6.00 -61.32
N THR A 174 -43.57 -6.59 -61.66
CA THR A 174 -42.77 -7.29 -60.64
C THR A 174 -42.09 -6.25 -59.76
N LEU A 175 -42.29 -6.37 -58.43
CA LEU A 175 -41.64 -5.52 -57.43
C LEU A 175 -40.10 -5.52 -57.65
N PRO A 176 -39.43 -4.37 -57.52
CA PRO A 176 -37.97 -4.34 -57.57
C PRO A 176 -37.40 -5.15 -56.41
N GLU A 177 -36.59 -6.17 -56.70
CA GLU A 177 -35.83 -6.94 -55.72
C GLU A 177 -34.62 -6.13 -55.24
N PHE A 178 -34.83 -5.03 -54.52
CA PHE A 178 -33.71 -4.31 -53.92
C PHE A 178 -34.00 -3.91 -52.49
N ILE A 179 -33.73 -4.81 -51.54
CA ILE A 179 -33.00 -4.47 -50.30
C ILE A 179 -32.15 -5.69 -49.93
N ILE A 180 -30.87 -5.70 -50.31
CA ILE A 180 -29.89 -6.53 -49.60
C ILE A 180 -29.46 -5.78 -48.35
N THR A 181 -30.08 -6.09 -47.22
CA THR A 181 -29.53 -5.75 -45.90
C THR A 181 -28.35 -6.68 -45.62
N ASN A 182 -27.17 -6.36 -46.13
CA ASN A 182 -25.94 -6.94 -45.57
C ASN A 182 -25.48 -6.05 -44.43
N ASN A 183 -26.00 -6.32 -43.24
CA ASN A 183 -25.39 -5.90 -41.99
C ASN A 183 -25.27 -7.13 -41.08
N THR A 184 -24.20 -7.88 -41.29
CA THR A 184 -23.59 -8.81 -40.33
C THR A 184 -22.09 -8.72 -40.50
#